data_AF-A0A6A2FDY8-F1
#
_entry.id   AF-A0A6A2FDY8-F1
#
_cell.length_a   1.000
_cell.length_b   1.000
_cell.length_c   1.000
_cell.angle_alpha   90.00
_cell.angle_beta   90.00
_cell.angle_gamma   90.00
#
_symmetry.space_group_name_H-M   'P 1'
#
loop_
_entity.id
_entity.type
_entity.pdbx_description
1 polymer ?
#
loop_
_entity_poly.entity_id
_entity_poly.type
_entity_poly.pdbx_seq_one_letter_code
_entity_poly.pdbx_strand_id
1 'polypeptide(L)'
;MNYFVGIVRTLKGKQKLLLLKRIRSQPLKLKLFNYVVENDETDNESLNSFLGQGKNFSSLYTLKNRLLDDIIAVKQEFITHEVVKVKEQVQHLTLLLASGENEILQRELKKLERSALRYELTTELTTIYYCYYLISDAKKRDKYLKQLENLNKKTEVAFELDKLFYTRILHAQELFYFSNKRLLDELRTIREKVNYYHSQLQSQTSRFYLLFTDVVLSLSGNELFTEQAAQAFKQLQQLSKLYLYSFLKRTMPMGQMAIDCLYLRFYYLTNNNTQFNILQRGLYPDIMKLQKHYLFDCCFTVFAMHIVYDSAKQGKAHSIIAQLSKIIKEESITQLPNNYNAHAYYLLALKEYHLENYAGCSSLLIKGRSCPINPASAWILFEITLLSLLTMLHRHEYLYIEHEINLLRRYFVKYKIEAAHIKALNPLFKTLREFEKTQDMCRVKNAVNRVCEETGLMKLIATATVPESISH
;
A
#
# COMPACT_ATOMS: atom_id res chain seq x y z
N MET A 1 14.69 23.02 0.79
CA MET A 1 15.88 22.22 1.15
C MET A 1 15.85 20.89 0.40
N ASN A 2 16.90 20.56 -0.36
CA ASN A 2 16.96 19.35 -1.19
C ASN A 2 16.93 18.08 -0.32
N TYR A 3 15.90 17.23 -0.46
CA TYR A 3 15.71 15.99 0.31
C TYR A 3 16.96 15.09 0.31
N PHE A 4 17.63 15.00 -0.85
CA PHE A 4 18.89 14.29 -1.05
C PHE A 4 20.01 14.76 -0.10
N VAL A 5 20.17 16.07 0.05
CA VAL A 5 21.21 16.70 0.86
C VAL A 5 21.02 16.36 2.35
N GLY A 6 19.77 16.48 2.83
CA GLY A 6 19.43 16.11 4.20
C GLY A 6 19.73 14.65 4.51
N ILE A 7 19.56 13.74 3.54
CA ILE A 7 19.85 12.31 3.74
C ILE A 7 21.34 12.03 3.77
N VAL A 8 22.11 12.60 2.85
CA VAL A 8 23.57 12.43 2.81
C VAL A 8 24.18 12.87 4.15
N ARG A 9 23.73 13.99 4.70
CA ARG A 9 24.23 14.52 5.98
C ARG A 9 23.83 13.72 7.21
N THR A 10 22.86 12.81 7.10
CA THR A 10 22.48 11.93 8.22
C THR A 10 23.42 10.74 8.41
N LEU A 11 24.35 10.50 7.47
CA LEU A 11 25.32 9.41 7.57
C LEU A 11 26.39 9.71 8.62
N LYS A 12 26.61 8.77 9.55
CA LYS A 12 27.59 8.93 10.63
C LYS A 12 28.76 7.95 10.51
N GLY A 13 29.98 8.43 10.74
CA GLY A 13 31.19 7.64 10.97
C GLY A 13 31.35 6.41 10.05
N LYS A 14 31.14 5.21 10.63
CA LYS A 14 31.28 3.91 9.94
C LYS A 14 30.36 3.75 8.74
N GLN A 15 29.16 4.35 8.74
CA GLN A 15 28.24 4.32 7.60
C GLN A 15 28.81 5.08 6.40
N LYS A 16 29.39 6.26 6.66
CA LYS A 16 30.08 7.06 5.63
C LYS A 16 31.26 6.29 5.04
N LEU A 17 32.06 5.63 5.88
CA LEU A 17 33.20 4.82 5.43
C LEU A 17 32.76 3.64 4.55
N LEU A 18 31.71 2.91 4.93
CA LEU A 18 31.20 1.80 4.12
C LEU A 18 30.64 2.28 2.77
N LEU A 19 29.89 3.39 2.78
CA LEU A 19 29.40 4.00 1.54
C LEU A 19 30.56 4.39 0.62
N LEU A 20 31.58 5.08 1.15
CA LEU A 20 32.76 5.48 0.38
C LEU A 20 33.49 4.28 -0.22
N LYS A 21 33.59 3.15 0.50
CA LYS A 21 34.14 1.90 -0.04
C LYS A 21 33.30 1.39 -1.22
N ARG A 22 31.97 1.41 -1.12
CA ARG A 22 31.03 0.91 -2.14
C ARG A 22 31.03 1.76 -3.42
N ILE A 23 31.14 3.08 -3.28
CA ILE A 23 31.09 4.01 -4.42
C ILE A 23 32.48 4.42 -4.94
N ARG A 24 33.57 3.87 -4.37
CA ARG A 24 34.95 4.25 -4.71
C ARG A 24 35.26 4.16 -6.20
N SER A 25 34.77 3.12 -6.87
CA SER A 25 34.96 2.90 -8.31
C SER A 25 33.97 3.69 -9.19
N GLN A 26 33.08 4.50 -8.59
CA GLN A 26 32.03 5.25 -9.28
C GLN A 26 32.30 6.75 -9.14
N PRO A 27 33.19 7.34 -9.97
CA PRO A 27 33.72 8.68 -9.77
C PRO A 27 32.64 9.77 -9.73
N LEU A 28 31.59 9.66 -10.55
CA LEU A 28 30.47 10.62 -10.54
C LEU A 28 29.66 10.55 -9.22
N LYS A 29 29.44 9.36 -8.66
CA LYS A 29 28.76 9.22 -7.35
C LYS A 29 29.64 9.75 -6.22
N LEU A 30 30.93 9.46 -6.26
CA LEU A 30 31.90 9.97 -5.29
C LEU A 30 31.97 11.50 -5.31
N LYS A 31 32.05 12.08 -6.52
CA LYS A 31 32.06 13.53 -6.75
C LYS A 31 30.77 14.18 -6.24
N LEU A 32 29.61 13.59 -6.56
CA LEU A 32 28.30 14.06 -6.05
C LEU A 32 28.23 13.99 -4.52
N PHE A 33 28.67 12.87 -3.92
CA PHE A 33 28.65 12.67 -2.48
C PHE A 33 29.53 13.69 -1.74
N ASN A 34 30.78 13.85 -2.17
CA ASN A 34 31.73 14.78 -1.53
C ASN A 34 31.22 16.22 -1.62
N TYR A 35 30.74 16.63 -2.79
CA TYR A 35 30.22 17.99 -2.98
C TYR A 35 29.04 18.31 -2.05
N VAL A 36 28.10 17.37 -1.86
CA VAL A 36 26.96 17.56 -0.95
C VAL A 36 27.36 17.56 0.53
N VAL A 37 28.45 16.87 0.87
CA VAL A 37 29.01 16.88 2.23
C VAL A 37 29.73 18.20 2.51
N GLU A 38 30.41 18.77 1.52
CA GLU A 38 31.25 19.96 1.65
C GLU A 38 30.48 21.28 1.56
N ASN A 39 29.31 21.30 0.91
CA ASN A 39 28.56 22.52 0.64
C ASN A 39 27.20 22.51 1.35
N ASP A 40 26.93 23.51 2.19
CA ASP A 40 25.75 23.56 3.06
C ASP A 40 24.43 23.84 2.32
N GLU A 41 24.49 24.61 1.25
CA GLU A 41 23.36 24.87 0.35
C GLU A 41 23.72 24.38 -1.06
N THR A 42 22.87 23.51 -1.60
CA THR A 42 23.08 22.92 -2.93
C THR A 42 21.76 22.86 -3.67
N ASP A 43 21.63 23.67 -4.71
CA ASP A 43 20.56 23.63 -5.69
C ASP A 43 20.93 22.67 -6.85
N ASN A 44 19.96 22.34 -7.69
CA ASN A 44 20.16 21.35 -8.75
C ASN A 44 21.04 21.88 -9.89
N GLU A 45 21.08 23.19 -10.14
CA GLU A 45 21.87 23.78 -11.22
C GLU A 45 23.35 23.78 -10.86
N SER A 46 23.70 24.21 -9.64
CA SER A 46 25.07 24.15 -9.14
C SER A 46 25.62 22.72 -9.11
N LEU A 47 24.79 21.76 -8.68
CA LEU A 47 25.14 20.33 -8.71
C LEU A 47 25.41 19.82 -10.13
N ASN A 48 24.57 20.20 -11.10
CA ASN A 48 24.70 19.73 -12.48
C ASN A 48 25.94 20.32 -13.16
N SER A 49 26.20 21.60 -12.91
CA SER A 49 27.40 22.32 -13.36
C SER A 49 28.67 21.68 -12.79
N PHE A 50 28.72 21.45 -11.46
CA PHE A 50 29.86 20.83 -10.80
C PHE A 50 30.17 19.41 -11.30
N LEU A 51 29.12 18.64 -11.62
CA LEU A 51 29.26 17.29 -12.16
C LEU A 51 29.65 17.26 -13.65
N GLY A 52 29.72 18.41 -14.34
CA GLY A 52 30.06 18.49 -15.75
C GLY A 52 28.96 17.95 -16.67
N GLN A 53 27.70 17.96 -16.21
CA GLN A 53 26.56 17.39 -16.95
C GLN A 53 25.74 18.45 -17.71
N GLY A 54 26.16 19.72 -17.69
CA GLY A 54 25.53 20.80 -18.45
C GLY A 54 24.05 20.99 -18.09
N LYS A 55 23.18 21.08 -19.11
CA LYS A 55 21.72 21.17 -18.94
C LYS A 55 21.01 19.81 -18.82
N ASN A 56 21.74 18.68 -18.74
CA ASN A 56 21.12 17.36 -18.64
C ASN A 56 20.73 17.05 -17.20
N PHE A 57 19.54 17.46 -16.77
CA PHE A 57 19.06 17.19 -15.40
C PHE A 57 18.65 15.73 -15.19
N SER A 58 18.31 14.99 -16.26
CA SER A 58 17.88 13.59 -16.16
C SER A 58 18.99 12.67 -15.63
N SER A 59 20.22 12.90 -16.06
CA SER A 59 21.40 12.17 -15.60
C SER A 59 21.72 12.49 -14.14
N LEU A 60 21.50 13.74 -13.71
CA LEU A 60 21.64 14.14 -12.31
C LEU A 60 20.61 13.44 -11.41
N TYR A 61 19.33 13.43 -11.80
CA TYR A 61 18.28 12.75 -11.03
C TYR A 61 18.55 11.24 -10.94
N THR A 62 18.98 10.62 -12.04
CA THR A 62 19.36 9.20 -12.06
C THR A 62 20.54 8.92 -11.11
N LEU A 63 21.56 9.78 -11.14
CA LEU A 63 22.74 9.65 -10.28
C LEU A 63 22.38 9.83 -8.79
N LYS A 64 21.54 10.82 -8.47
CA LYS A 64 21.01 11.04 -7.12
C LYS A 64 20.25 9.83 -6.61
N ASN A 65 19.32 9.28 -7.39
CA ASN A 65 18.54 8.10 -7.00
C ASN A 65 19.45 6.89 -6.77
N ARG A 66 20.38 6.60 -7.68
CA ARG A 66 21.33 5.49 -7.51
C ARG A 66 22.22 5.65 -6.27
N LEU A 67 22.62 6.87 -5.92
CA LEU A 67 23.38 7.12 -4.70
C LEU A 67 22.49 7.02 -3.45
N LEU A 68 21.22 7.45 -3.52
CA LEU A 68 20.24 7.22 -2.45
C LEU A 68 20.03 5.74 -2.18
N ASP A 69 19.95 4.90 -3.22
CA ASP A 69 19.83 3.45 -3.08
C ASP A 69 21.03 2.85 -2.34
N ASP A 70 22.26 3.28 -2.69
CA ASP A 70 23.47 2.87 -1.98
C ASP A 70 23.44 3.31 -0.51
N ILE A 71 22.96 4.53 -0.23
CA ILE A 71 22.84 5.07 1.14
C ILE A 71 21.83 4.25 1.96
N ILE A 72 20.67 3.94 1.37
CA ILE A 72 19.64 3.11 2.01
C ILE A 72 20.20 1.71 2.27
N ALA A 73 20.86 1.10 1.29
CA ALA A 73 21.46 -0.22 1.43
C ALA A 73 22.49 -0.26 2.56
N VAL A 74 23.40 0.71 2.62
CA VAL A 74 24.38 0.84 3.71
C VAL A 74 23.70 0.98 5.06
N LYS A 75 22.68 1.85 5.19
CA LYS A 75 21.96 2.01 6.46
C LYS A 75 21.29 0.72 6.91
N GLN A 76 20.65 -0.01 5.98
CA GLN A 76 19.98 -1.26 6.28
C GLN A 76 20.95 -2.39 6.62
N GLU A 77 22.10 -2.45 5.95
CA GLU A 77 23.18 -3.38 6.28
C GLU A 77 23.71 -3.14 7.71
N PHE A 78 23.94 -1.88 8.08
CA PHE A 78 24.34 -1.53 9.44
C PHE A 78 23.29 -1.91 10.48
N ILE A 79 22.02 -1.59 10.23
CA ILE A 79 20.91 -1.96 11.13
C ILE A 79 20.85 -3.49 11.27
N THR A 80 20.97 -4.22 10.16
CA THR A 80 20.94 -5.70 10.16
C THR A 80 22.06 -6.27 11.00
N HIS A 81 23.29 -5.81 10.76
CA HIS A 81 24.46 -6.24 11.54
C HIS A 81 24.32 -5.88 13.02
N GLU A 82 23.89 -4.66 13.36
CA GLU A 82 23.70 -4.28 14.76
C GLU A 82 22.63 -5.12 15.45
N VAL A 83 21.50 -5.39 14.79
CA VAL A 83 20.46 -6.25 15.38
C VAL A 83 20.97 -7.68 15.56
N VAL A 84 21.63 -8.28 14.55
CA VAL A 84 22.19 -9.65 14.67
C VAL A 84 23.17 -9.71 15.83
N LYS A 85 24.10 -8.75 15.90
CA LYS A 85 25.07 -8.65 16.99
C LYS A 85 24.38 -8.53 18.35
N VAL A 86 23.34 -7.70 18.49
CA VAL A 86 22.60 -7.59 19.76
C VAL A 86 21.98 -8.93 20.15
N LYS A 87 21.37 -9.65 19.20
CA LYS A 87 20.79 -10.97 19.46
C LYS A 87 21.83 -11.98 19.93
N GLU A 88 22.98 -12.06 19.24
CA GLU A 88 24.09 -12.94 19.61
C GLU A 88 24.63 -12.58 21.00
N GLN A 89 24.90 -11.30 21.26
CA GLN A 89 25.40 -10.85 22.56
C GLN A 89 24.40 -11.14 23.70
N VAL A 90 23.10 -11.05 23.43
CA VAL A 90 22.05 -11.41 24.40
C VAL A 90 22.01 -12.92 24.67
N GLN A 91 22.23 -13.76 23.65
CA GLN A 91 22.37 -15.21 23.85
C GLN A 91 23.58 -15.56 24.73
N HIS A 92 24.65 -14.76 24.69
CA HIS A 92 25.82 -14.95 25.56
C HIS A 92 25.63 -14.42 27.00
N LEU A 93 24.56 -13.68 27.29
CA LEU A 93 24.33 -13.15 28.64
C LEU A 93 24.13 -14.25 29.68
N THR A 94 23.53 -15.38 29.32
CA THR A 94 23.35 -16.52 30.22
C THR A 94 24.67 -17.17 30.63
N LEU A 95 25.69 -17.14 29.74
CA LEU A 95 27.04 -17.61 30.07
C LEU A 95 27.77 -16.64 31.00
N LEU A 96 27.66 -15.33 30.75
CA LEU A 96 28.20 -14.28 31.62
C LEU A 96 27.51 -14.23 32.99
N LEU A 97 26.23 -14.58 33.04
CA LEU A 97 25.51 -14.74 34.30
C LEU A 97 26.06 -15.91 35.11
N ALA A 98 26.38 -17.02 34.44
CA ALA A 98 26.96 -18.20 35.08
C ALA A 98 28.40 -17.99 35.57
N SER A 99 29.16 -17.06 34.96
CA SER A 99 30.55 -16.78 35.39
C SER A 99 30.65 -15.98 36.69
N GLY A 100 29.57 -15.37 37.18
CA GLY A 100 29.55 -14.61 38.43
C GLY A 100 30.18 -13.21 38.36
N GLU A 101 30.65 -12.76 37.19
CA GLU A 101 31.27 -11.45 36.99
C GLU A 101 30.24 -10.31 36.89
N ASN A 102 29.57 -10.02 38.02
CA ASN A 102 28.41 -9.13 38.07
C ASN A 102 28.67 -7.70 37.55
N GLU A 103 29.86 -7.13 37.74
CA GLU A 103 30.17 -5.79 37.25
C GLU A 103 30.27 -5.71 35.73
N ILE A 104 30.93 -6.69 35.11
CA ILE A 104 31.09 -6.78 33.66
C ILE A 104 29.72 -7.02 33.03
N LEU A 105 28.94 -7.94 33.62
CA LEU A 105 27.58 -8.23 33.21
C LEU A 105 26.68 -6.99 33.27
N GLN A 106 26.71 -6.19 34.35
CA GLN A 106 25.92 -4.96 34.45
C GLN A 106 26.25 -3.95 33.35
N ARG A 107 27.53 -3.79 32.99
CA ARG A 107 27.95 -2.86 31.93
C ARG A 107 27.44 -3.32 30.56
N GLU A 108 27.55 -4.61 30.24
CA GLU A 108 27.04 -5.15 28.97
C GLU A 108 25.50 -5.13 28.92
N LEU A 109 24.81 -5.47 30.01
CA LEU A 109 23.35 -5.38 30.09
C LEU A 109 22.83 -3.97 29.76
N LYS A 110 23.45 -2.92 30.30
CA LYS A 110 23.04 -1.51 30.04
C LYS A 110 23.24 -1.11 28.58
N LYS A 111 24.29 -1.61 27.94
CA LYS A 111 24.60 -1.36 26.53
C LYS A 111 23.64 -2.13 25.61
N LEU A 112 23.36 -3.40 25.94
CA LEU A 112 22.40 -4.23 25.21
C LEU A 112 20.98 -3.71 25.37
N GLU A 113 20.57 -3.27 26.56
CA GLU A 113 19.25 -2.67 26.82
C GLU A 113 18.99 -1.47 25.90
N ARG A 114 19.93 -0.52 25.84
CA ARG A 114 19.81 0.65 24.95
C ARG A 114 19.68 0.26 23.48
N SER A 115 20.40 -0.78 23.08
CA SER A 115 20.43 -1.24 21.68
C SER A 115 19.14 -2.00 21.34
N ALA A 116 18.67 -2.85 22.25
CA ALA A 116 17.43 -3.60 22.10
C ALA A 116 16.20 -2.67 22.14
N LEU A 117 16.18 -1.63 23.00
CA LEU A 117 15.15 -0.59 22.97
C LEU A 117 15.13 0.17 21.65
N ARG A 118 16.30 0.55 21.12
CA ARG A 118 16.42 1.27 19.84
C ARG A 118 15.87 0.50 18.65
N TYR A 119 16.00 -0.83 18.67
CA TYR A 119 15.59 -1.74 17.61
C TYR A 119 14.29 -2.51 17.91
N GLU A 120 13.59 -2.14 18.98
CA GLU A 120 12.32 -2.76 19.41
C GLU A 120 12.42 -4.29 19.55
N LEU A 121 13.55 -4.77 20.08
CA LEU A 121 13.86 -6.18 20.26
C LEU A 121 13.26 -6.69 21.58
N THR A 122 11.95 -6.86 21.61
CA THR A 122 11.18 -7.14 22.83
C THR A 122 11.59 -8.45 23.52
N THR A 123 11.82 -9.52 22.75
CA THR A 123 12.29 -10.81 23.30
C THR A 123 13.66 -10.68 23.96
N GLU A 124 14.57 -9.95 23.33
CA GLU A 124 15.90 -9.70 23.86
C GLU A 124 15.86 -8.82 25.11
N LEU A 125 14.96 -7.83 25.16
CA LEU A 125 14.73 -7.01 26.36
C LEU A 125 14.21 -7.86 27.54
N THR A 126 13.36 -8.86 27.30
CA THR A 126 12.92 -9.80 28.33
C THR A 126 14.11 -10.54 28.94
N THR A 127 15.00 -11.09 28.12
CA THR A 127 16.23 -11.76 28.59
C THR A 127 17.12 -10.79 29.37
N ILE A 128 17.31 -9.56 28.88
CA ILE A 128 18.11 -8.54 29.56
C ILE A 128 17.55 -8.20 30.94
N TYR A 129 16.24 -7.96 31.06
CA TYR A 129 15.62 -7.66 32.36
C TYR A 129 15.58 -8.87 33.29
N TYR A 130 15.49 -10.09 32.75
CA TYR A 130 15.65 -11.30 33.55
C TYR A 130 17.07 -11.42 34.15
N CYS A 131 18.12 -11.16 33.35
CA CYS A 131 19.48 -11.11 33.87
C CYS A 131 19.65 -10.00 34.93
N TYR A 132 19.10 -8.81 34.70
CA TYR A 132 19.10 -7.74 35.70
C TYR A 132 18.39 -8.15 37.00
N TYR A 133 17.27 -8.87 36.90
CA TYR A 133 16.54 -9.39 38.05
C TYR A 133 17.41 -10.34 38.89
N LEU A 134 18.09 -11.28 38.25
CA LEU A 134 18.89 -12.30 38.95
C LEU A 134 20.09 -11.73 39.72
N ILE A 135 20.75 -10.69 39.18
CA ILE A 135 21.95 -10.10 39.79
C ILE A 135 21.65 -8.92 40.73
N SER A 136 20.38 -8.61 40.96
CA SER A 136 19.94 -7.44 41.73
C SER A 136 19.55 -7.77 43.16
N ASP A 137 19.68 -6.78 44.04
CA ASP A 137 19.14 -6.81 45.41
C ASP A 137 17.61 -6.72 45.42
N ALA A 138 16.97 -7.10 46.53
CA ALA A 138 15.51 -7.20 46.68
C ALA A 138 14.74 -5.97 46.17
N LYS A 139 15.16 -4.74 46.51
CA LYS A 139 14.49 -3.50 46.06
C LYS A 139 14.57 -3.29 44.53
N LYS A 140 15.65 -3.72 43.89
CA LYS A 140 15.85 -3.61 42.43
C LYS A 140 15.14 -4.74 41.69
N ARG A 141 15.01 -5.92 42.31
CA ARG A 141 14.24 -7.06 41.76
C ARG A 141 12.80 -6.67 41.44
N ASP A 142 12.11 -6.02 42.37
CA ASP A 142 10.72 -5.58 42.16
C ASP A 142 10.58 -4.60 40.98
N LYS A 143 11.57 -3.71 40.81
CA LYS A 143 11.62 -2.80 39.67
C LYS A 143 11.71 -3.58 38.36
N TYR A 144 12.59 -4.58 38.27
CA TYR A 144 12.77 -5.36 37.05
C TYR A 144 11.61 -6.32 36.77
N LEU A 145 10.97 -6.88 37.81
CA LEU A 145 9.71 -7.61 37.66
C LEU A 145 8.62 -6.75 37.01
N LYS A 146 8.43 -5.51 37.50
CA LYS A 146 7.49 -4.56 36.88
C LYS A 146 7.84 -4.22 35.42
N GLN A 147 9.13 -4.16 35.08
CA GLN A 147 9.55 -3.96 33.69
C GLN A 147 9.23 -5.18 32.81
N LEU A 148 9.44 -6.39 33.31
CA LEU A 148 9.07 -7.63 32.61
C LEU A 148 7.55 -7.71 32.37
N GLU A 149 6.74 -7.42 33.38
CA GLU A 149 5.28 -7.34 33.23
C GLU A 149 4.85 -6.31 32.20
N ASN A 150 5.50 -5.13 32.19
CA ASN A 150 5.24 -4.09 31.21
C ASN A 150 5.62 -4.53 29.77
N LEU A 151 6.74 -5.23 29.60
CA LEU A 151 7.13 -5.77 28.30
C LEU A 151 6.15 -6.81 27.78
N ASN A 152 5.63 -7.69 28.65
CA ASN A 152 4.61 -8.66 28.25
C ASN A 152 3.36 -7.95 27.72
N LYS A 153 2.86 -6.94 28.45
CA LYS A 153 1.74 -6.10 27.98
C LYS A 153 2.05 -5.39 26.65
N LYS A 154 3.24 -4.84 26.50
CA LYS A 154 3.66 -4.20 25.23
C LYS A 154 3.74 -5.19 24.08
N THR A 155 4.12 -6.44 24.33
CA THR A 155 4.15 -7.50 23.31
C THR A 155 2.75 -7.82 22.82
N GLU A 156 1.78 -7.97 23.72
CA GLU A 156 0.38 -8.18 23.38
C GLU A 156 -0.19 -7.02 22.56
N VAL A 157 0.10 -5.79 22.99
CA VAL A 157 -0.33 -4.57 22.28
C VAL A 157 0.30 -4.49 20.88
N ALA A 158 1.59 -4.81 20.75
CA ALA A 158 2.28 -4.83 19.45
C ALA A 158 1.68 -5.90 18.53
N PHE A 159 1.39 -7.10 19.04
CA PHE A 159 0.75 -8.17 18.28
C PHE A 159 -0.66 -7.78 17.78
N GLU A 160 -1.49 -7.19 18.64
CA GLU A 160 -2.81 -6.71 18.25
C GLU A 160 -2.73 -5.58 17.23
N LEU A 161 -1.69 -4.74 17.31
CA LEU A 161 -1.45 -3.68 16.35
C LEU A 161 -1.02 -4.23 14.97
N ASP A 162 -0.13 -5.22 14.92
CA ASP A 162 0.24 -5.93 13.69
C ASP A 162 -0.99 -6.58 13.05
N LYS A 163 -1.81 -7.26 13.86
CA LYS A 163 -3.06 -7.88 13.42
C LYS A 163 -4.02 -6.86 12.82
N LEU A 164 -4.23 -5.71 13.46
CA LEU A 164 -5.06 -4.62 12.92
C LEU A 164 -4.51 -4.11 11.58
N PHE A 165 -3.18 -3.97 11.47
CA PHE A 165 -2.56 -3.53 10.23
C PHE A 165 -2.85 -4.47 9.06
N TYR A 166 -2.55 -5.76 9.22
CA TYR A 166 -2.71 -6.74 8.15
C TYR A 166 -4.17 -7.08 7.85
N THR A 167 -5.05 -7.11 8.85
CA THR A 167 -6.43 -7.58 8.64
C THR A 167 -7.44 -6.47 8.37
N ARG A 168 -7.11 -5.20 8.69
CA ARG A 168 -8.04 -4.08 8.55
C ARG A 168 -7.45 -2.89 7.80
N ILE A 169 -6.30 -2.38 8.23
CA ILE A 169 -5.76 -1.12 7.68
C ILE A 169 -5.33 -1.29 6.22
N LEU A 170 -4.59 -2.36 5.90
CA LEU A 170 -4.17 -2.64 4.52
C LEU A 170 -5.37 -2.86 3.59
N HIS A 171 -6.38 -3.60 4.05
CA HIS A 171 -7.60 -3.85 3.27
C HIS A 171 -8.43 -2.58 3.04
N ALA A 172 -8.32 -1.56 3.91
CA ALA A 172 -9.04 -0.30 3.74
C ALA A 172 -8.57 0.53 2.53
N GLN A 173 -7.48 0.14 1.86
CA GLN A 173 -7.11 0.70 0.55
C GLN A 173 -8.18 0.46 -0.54
N GLU A 174 -9.14 -0.44 -0.33
CA GLU A 174 -10.32 -0.58 -1.20
C GLU A 174 -11.16 0.70 -1.30
N LEU A 175 -11.10 1.57 -0.29
CA LEU A 175 -11.76 2.89 -0.31
C LEU A 175 -11.29 3.76 -1.49
N PHE A 176 -10.15 3.44 -2.11
CA PHE A 176 -9.67 4.16 -3.29
C PHE A 176 -10.53 3.92 -4.54
N TYR A 177 -11.29 2.82 -4.57
CA TYR A 177 -12.16 2.46 -5.71
C TYR A 177 -13.62 2.75 -5.44
N PHE A 178 -14.08 2.36 -4.25
CA PHE A 178 -15.48 2.45 -3.87
C PHE A 178 -15.63 3.17 -2.54
N SER A 179 -16.40 4.25 -2.54
CA SER A 179 -16.65 5.00 -1.32
C SER A 179 -17.65 4.24 -0.44
N ASN A 180 -17.16 3.76 0.69
CA ASN A 180 -17.98 3.00 1.65
C ASN A 180 -17.91 3.68 3.01
N LYS A 181 -18.97 4.38 3.38
CA LYS A 181 -19.05 5.11 4.66
C LYS A 181 -18.85 4.19 5.86
N ARG A 182 -19.40 2.98 5.83
CA ARG A 182 -19.22 2.00 6.91
C ARG A 182 -17.75 1.63 7.09
N LEU A 183 -17.03 1.40 6.00
CA LEU A 183 -15.59 1.08 6.04
C LEU A 183 -14.76 2.30 6.44
N LEU A 184 -15.16 3.50 6.01
CA LEU A 184 -14.54 4.77 6.41
C LEU A 184 -14.69 5.01 7.93
N ASP A 185 -15.89 4.80 8.47
CA ASP A 185 -16.17 4.94 9.90
C ASP A 185 -15.46 3.85 10.71
N GLU A 186 -15.43 2.60 10.22
CA GLU A 186 -14.61 1.53 10.81
C GLU A 186 -13.12 1.91 10.84
N LEU A 187 -12.59 2.47 9.76
CA LEU A 187 -11.19 2.91 9.70
C LEU A 187 -10.91 4.06 10.67
N ARG A 188 -11.85 4.98 10.88
CA ARG A 188 -11.73 6.04 11.90
C ARG A 188 -11.68 5.46 13.31
N THR A 189 -12.52 4.49 13.64
CA THR A 189 -12.46 3.78 14.93
C THR A 189 -11.14 3.01 15.09
N ILE A 190 -10.67 2.33 14.03
CA ILE A 190 -9.38 1.65 14.04
C ILE A 190 -8.24 2.64 14.28
N ARG A 191 -8.28 3.81 13.64
CA ARG A 191 -7.28 4.87 13.83
C ARG A 191 -7.20 5.32 15.28
N GLU A 192 -8.32 5.50 15.97
CA GLU A 192 -8.33 5.82 17.41
C GLU A 192 -7.70 4.71 18.25
N LYS A 193 -8.01 3.44 17.95
CA LYS A 193 -7.40 2.29 18.61
C LYS A 193 -5.89 2.20 18.35
N VAL A 194 -5.44 2.46 17.12
CA VAL A 194 -4.02 2.53 16.75
C VAL A 194 -3.33 3.67 17.49
N ASN A 195 -3.97 4.83 17.62
CA ASN A 195 -3.43 5.96 18.36
C ASN A 195 -3.29 5.63 19.87
N TYR A 196 -4.27 4.94 20.44
CA TYR A 196 -4.19 4.44 21.81
C TYR A 196 -2.99 3.49 21.99
N TYR A 197 -2.84 2.48 21.13
CA TYR A 197 -1.69 1.58 21.16
C TYR A 197 -0.35 2.31 20.92
N HIS A 198 -0.33 3.30 20.05
CA HIS A 198 0.83 4.16 19.85
C HIS A 198 1.19 4.94 21.13
N SER A 199 0.20 5.45 21.87
CA SER A 199 0.47 6.17 23.13
C SER A 199 1.09 5.27 24.20
N GLN A 200 0.81 3.96 24.17
CA GLN A 200 1.38 2.96 25.09
C GLN A 200 2.78 2.48 24.66
N LEU A 201 2.97 2.26 23.36
CA LEU A 201 4.22 1.73 22.81
C LEU A 201 5.27 2.81 22.60
N GLN A 202 4.85 3.98 22.09
CA GLN A 202 5.69 5.12 21.69
C GLN A 202 6.85 4.73 20.77
N SER A 203 6.60 3.76 19.89
CA SER A 203 7.60 3.08 19.08
C SER A 203 7.59 3.56 17.62
N GLN A 204 8.66 3.30 16.87
CA GLN A 204 8.73 3.56 15.44
C GLN A 204 7.72 2.71 14.67
N THR A 205 7.53 1.45 15.07
CA THR A 205 6.54 0.54 14.49
C THR A 205 5.12 1.07 14.66
N SER A 206 4.75 1.43 15.89
CA SER A 206 3.41 1.97 16.15
C SER A 206 3.16 3.31 15.45
N ARG A 207 4.19 4.16 15.37
CA ARG A 207 4.13 5.41 14.59
C ARG A 207 3.93 5.15 13.10
N PHE A 208 4.57 4.13 12.55
CA PHE A 208 4.42 3.74 11.15
C PHE A 208 2.97 3.36 10.85
N TYR A 209 2.36 2.52 11.68
CA TYR A 209 0.95 2.13 11.49
C TYR A 209 -0.03 3.28 11.64
N LEU A 210 0.19 4.16 12.62
CA LEU A 210 -0.64 5.36 12.78
C LEU A 210 -0.56 6.26 11.53
N LEU A 211 0.66 6.57 11.09
CA LEU A 211 0.88 7.41 9.92
C LEU A 211 0.35 6.77 8.63
N PHE A 212 0.48 5.46 8.48
CA PHE A 212 -0.09 4.73 7.35
C PHE A 212 -1.61 4.86 7.32
N THR A 213 -2.26 4.67 8.48
CA THR A 213 -3.72 4.80 8.63
C THR A 213 -4.19 6.22 8.30
N ASP A 214 -3.49 7.24 8.80
CA ASP A 214 -3.78 8.64 8.52
C ASP A 214 -3.69 8.96 7.01
N VAL A 215 -2.70 8.39 6.33
CA VAL A 215 -2.54 8.57 4.88
C VAL A 215 -3.66 7.86 4.11
N VAL A 216 -4.04 6.62 4.48
CA VAL A 216 -5.18 5.93 3.84
C VAL A 216 -6.45 6.76 3.96
N LEU A 217 -6.74 7.29 5.16
CA LEU A 217 -7.89 8.18 5.38
C LEU A 217 -7.83 9.42 4.48
N SER A 218 -6.67 10.07 4.42
CA SER A 218 -6.47 11.29 3.61
C SER A 218 -6.65 11.02 2.10
N LEU A 219 -6.30 9.82 1.63
CA LEU A 219 -6.35 9.44 0.21
C LEU A 219 -7.66 8.75 -0.21
N SER A 220 -8.58 8.51 0.74
CA SER A 220 -9.86 7.83 0.49
C SER A 220 -10.92 8.71 -0.21
N GLY A 221 -10.65 10.01 -0.37
CA GLY A 221 -11.54 10.94 -1.10
C GLY A 221 -11.48 10.78 -2.62
N ASN A 222 -12.43 11.44 -3.30
CA ASN A 222 -12.48 11.52 -4.77
C ASN A 222 -11.54 12.58 -5.34
N GLU A 223 -11.23 13.63 -4.57
CA GLU A 223 -10.35 14.72 -4.95
C GLU A 223 -9.49 15.15 -3.76
N LEU A 224 -8.33 15.76 -4.04
CA LEU A 224 -7.46 16.38 -3.04
C LEU A 224 -7.30 17.86 -3.35
N PHE A 225 -7.77 18.72 -2.45
CA PHE A 225 -7.52 20.16 -2.54
C PHE A 225 -6.03 20.46 -2.28
N THR A 226 -5.54 21.62 -2.75
CA THR A 226 -4.10 21.97 -2.76
C THR A 226 -3.41 21.81 -1.40
N GLU A 227 -4.03 22.29 -0.32
CA GLU A 227 -3.47 22.18 1.04
C GLU A 227 -3.45 20.72 1.54
N GLN A 228 -4.53 19.98 1.28
CA GLN A 228 -4.62 18.55 1.62
C GLN A 228 -3.61 17.72 0.83
N ALA A 229 -3.40 18.04 -0.45
CA ALA A 229 -2.39 17.40 -1.29
C ALA A 229 -0.98 17.64 -0.74
N ALA A 230 -0.65 18.87 -0.34
CA ALA A 230 0.64 19.19 0.26
C ALA A 230 0.86 18.43 1.58
N GLN A 231 -0.17 18.36 2.43
CA GLN A 231 -0.13 17.62 3.69
C GLN A 231 0.01 16.11 3.47
N ALA A 232 -0.79 15.53 2.57
CA ALA A 232 -0.74 14.11 2.24
C ALA A 232 0.64 13.72 1.68
N PHE A 233 1.21 14.55 0.80
CA PHE A 233 2.55 14.32 0.26
C PHE A 233 3.63 14.37 1.36
N LYS A 234 3.53 15.32 2.29
CA LYS A 234 4.44 15.40 3.45
C LYS A 234 4.32 14.17 4.34
N GLN A 235 3.11 13.69 4.61
CA GLN A 235 2.88 12.46 5.39
C GLN A 235 3.43 11.22 4.67
N LEU A 236 3.23 11.10 3.36
CA LEU A 236 3.81 10.04 2.54
C LEU A 236 5.35 10.02 2.60
N GLN A 237 5.98 11.19 2.48
CA GLN A 237 7.43 11.32 2.63
C GLN A 237 7.90 10.91 4.02
N GLN A 238 7.17 11.28 5.07
CA GLN A 238 7.48 10.87 6.43
C GLN A 238 7.34 9.36 6.62
N LEU A 239 6.31 8.74 6.03
CA LEU A 239 6.05 7.31 6.08
C LEU A 239 7.16 6.52 5.38
N SER A 240 7.50 6.92 4.16
CA SER A 240 8.59 6.33 3.38
C SER A 240 9.93 6.47 4.10
N LYS A 241 10.22 7.65 4.65
CA LYS A 241 11.44 7.90 5.46
C LYS A 241 11.49 7.00 6.69
N LEU A 242 10.38 6.87 7.42
CA LEU A 242 10.30 6.03 8.61
C LEU A 242 10.56 4.56 8.26
N TYR A 243 9.98 4.06 7.16
CA TYR A 243 10.19 2.70 6.70
C TYR A 243 11.63 2.44 6.21
N LEU A 244 12.15 3.27 5.29
CA LEU A 244 13.43 3.05 4.61
C LEU A 244 14.66 3.23 5.51
N TYR A 245 14.56 4.02 6.59
CA TYR A 245 15.69 4.34 7.45
C TYR A 245 15.61 3.74 8.86
N SER A 246 14.64 2.88 9.13
CA SER A 246 14.52 2.14 10.38
C SER A 246 14.69 0.64 10.16
N PHE A 247 14.62 -0.11 11.27
CA PHE A 247 14.58 -1.58 11.23
C PHE A 247 13.25 -2.13 10.67
N LEU A 248 12.23 -1.28 10.46
CA LEU A 248 10.92 -1.69 9.95
C LEU A 248 11.00 -2.37 8.58
N LYS A 249 11.90 -1.91 7.71
CA LYS A 249 12.12 -2.56 6.41
C LYS A 249 12.52 -4.03 6.53
N ARG A 250 13.17 -4.41 7.63
CA ARG A 250 13.52 -5.81 7.92
C ARG A 250 12.32 -6.59 8.46
N THR A 251 11.51 -6.00 9.33
CA THR A 251 10.36 -6.68 9.94
C THR A 251 9.16 -6.76 8.99
N MET A 252 9.08 -5.85 8.02
CA MET A 252 8.01 -5.78 7.01
C MET A 252 8.60 -5.70 5.60
N PRO A 253 9.21 -6.77 5.07
CA PRO A 253 9.96 -6.73 3.81
C PRO A 253 9.17 -6.25 2.57
N MET A 254 7.82 -6.38 2.59
CA MET A 254 6.92 -5.93 1.53
C MET A 254 6.22 -4.59 1.82
N GLY A 255 6.58 -3.91 2.91
CA GLY A 255 5.96 -2.65 3.31
C GLY A 255 6.14 -1.52 2.29
N GLN A 256 7.25 -1.54 1.52
CA GLN A 256 7.50 -0.56 0.46
C GLN A 256 6.38 -0.53 -0.57
N MET A 257 5.91 -1.70 -0.98
CA MET A 257 4.90 -1.83 -2.01
C MET A 257 3.53 -1.31 -1.55
N ALA A 258 3.19 -1.50 -0.27
CA ALA A 258 1.99 -0.90 0.32
C ALA A 258 2.09 0.64 0.34
N ILE A 259 3.27 1.19 0.63
CA ILE A 259 3.53 2.65 0.55
C ILE A 259 3.45 3.14 -0.90
N ASP A 260 3.99 2.39 -1.86
CA ASP A 260 3.95 2.73 -3.28
C ASP A 260 2.50 2.73 -3.81
N CYS A 261 1.63 1.85 -3.30
CA CYS A 261 0.20 1.92 -3.60
C CYS A 261 -0.45 3.22 -3.11
N LEU A 262 -0.02 3.76 -1.97
CA LEU A 262 -0.49 5.07 -1.49
C LEU A 262 0.03 6.20 -2.39
N TYR A 263 1.28 6.12 -2.85
CA TYR A 263 1.81 7.08 -3.82
C TYR A 263 1.09 7.01 -5.17
N LEU A 264 0.75 5.83 -5.66
CA LEU A 264 -0.05 5.66 -6.87
C LEU A 264 -1.40 6.37 -6.73
N ARG A 265 -2.10 6.16 -5.61
CA ARG A 265 -3.35 6.86 -5.33
C ARG A 265 -3.18 8.38 -5.27
N PHE A 266 -2.13 8.85 -4.60
CA PHE A 266 -1.83 10.28 -4.52
C PHE A 266 -1.58 10.91 -5.90
N TYR A 267 -0.75 10.29 -6.74
CA TYR A 267 -0.48 10.79 -8.09
C TYR A 267 -1.70 10.75 -8.99
N TYR A 268 -2.57 9.74 -8.82
CA TYR A 268 -3.86 9.68 -9.49
C TYR A 268 -4.75 10.87 -9.09
N LEU A 269 -4.95 11.11 -7.80
CA LEU A 269 -5.81 12.19 -7.29
C LEU A 269 -5.28 13.59 -7.65
N THR A 270 -3.98 13.74 -7.81
CA THR A 270 -3.33 15.01 -8.19
C THR A 270 -3.11 15.16 -9.70
N ASN A 271 -3.62 14.23 -10.52
CA ASN A 271 -3.43 14.18 -11.97
C ASN A 271 -1.95 14.25 -12.43
N ASN A 272 -1.03 13.71 -11.63
CA ASN A 272 0.40 13.66 -11.95
C ASN A 272 0.75 12.40 -12.76
N ASN A 273 0.32 12.39 -14.02
CA ASN A 273 0.42 11.23 -14.91
C ASN A 273 1.86 10.73 -15.10
N THR A 274 2.86 11.62 -15.11
CA THR A 274 4.27 11.24 -15.30
C THR A 274 4.76 10.39 -14.14
N GLN A 275 4.55 10.84 -12.90
CA GLN A 275 4.99 10.10 -11.71
C GLN A 275 4.18 8.83 -11.49
N PHE A 276 2.87 8.89 -11.79
CA PHE A 276 2.00 7.71 -11.78
C PHE A 276 2.55 6.61 -12.70
N ASN A 277 2.84 6.93 -13.96
CA ASN A 277 3.34 5.96 -14.95
C ASN A 277 4.74 5.41 -14.60
N ILE A 278 5.64 6.25 -14.08
CA ILE A 278 6.97 5.82 -13.64
C ILE A 278 6.84 4.82 -12.48
N LEU A 279 6.07 5.18 -11.46
CA LEU A 279 5.87 4.33 -10.29
C LEU A 279 5.18 3.02 -10.67
N GLN A 280 4.17 3.07 -11.54
CA GLN A 280 3.47 1.89 -12.03
C GLN A 280 4.43 0.90 -12.71
N ARG A 281 5.30 1.39 -13.61
CA ARG A 281 6.31 0.55 -14.28
C ARG A 281 7.30 -0.05 -13.29
N GLY A 282 7.69 0.72 -12.27
CA GLY A 282 8.60 0.28 -11.21
C GLY A 282 7.98 -0.76 -10.28
N LEU A 283 6.70 -0.62 -9.96
CA LEU A 283 5.96 -1.51 -9.05
C LEU A 283 5.60 -2.85 -9.70
N TYR A 284 5.46 -2.87 -11.03
CA TYR A 284 5.02 -4.05 -11.78
C TYR A 284 5.81 -5.34 -11.47
N PRO A 285 7.16 -5.37 -11.49
CA PRO A 285 7.92 -6.59 -11.18
C PRO A 285 7.71 -7.09 -9.75
N ASP A 286 7.47 -6.19 -8.79
CA ASP A 286 7.27 -6.56 -7.39
C ASP A 286 5.85 -7.06 -7.13
N ILE A 287 4.85 -6.45 -7.78
CA ILE A 287 3.45 -6.92 -7.72
C ILE A 287 3.30 -8.32 -8.33
N MET A 288 4.05 -8.65 -9.38
CA MET A 288 4.04 -10.02 -9.95
C MET A 288 4.58 -11.08 -8.98
N LYS A 289 5.44 -10.71 -8.02
CA LYS A 289 5.96 -11.63 -7.00
C LYS A 289 4.95 -11.93 -5.90
N LEU A 290 3.87 -11.14 -5.79
CA LEU A 290 2.86 -11.29 -4.75
C LEU A 290 1.93 -12.49 -4.92
N GLN A 291 1.91 -13.12 -6.09
CA GLN A 291 0.98 -14.24 -6.35
C GLN A 291 1.13 -15.43 -5.37
N LYS A 292 2.15 -15.42 -4.50
CA LYS A 292 2.40 -16.39 -3.43
C LYS A 292 2.35 -15.80 -2.00
N HIS A 293 2.01 -14.52 -1.83
CA HIS A 293 2.13 -13.77 -0.56
C HIS A 293 0.81 -13.12 -0.10
N TYR A 294 0.03 -13.91 0.64
CA TYR A 294 -1.34 -13.61 1.03
C TYR A 294 -1.58 -12.32 1.84
N LEU A 295 -0.57 -11.82 2.56
CA LEU A 295 -0.70 -10.64 3.42
C LEU A 295 -0.79 -9.31 2.65
N PHE A 296 -0.36 -9.28 1.38
CA PHE A 296 -0.32 -8.05 0.59
C PHE A 296 -1.05 -8.16 -0.76
N ASP A 297 -1.91 -9.16 -0.96
CA ASP A 297 -2.67 -9.31 -2.21
C ASP A 297 -3.70 -8.21 -2.44
N CYS A 298 -4.09 -7.49 -1.38
CA CYS A 298 -4.83 -6.24 -1.52
C CYS A 298 -4.05 -5.21 -2.34
N CYS A 299 -2.72 -5.13 -2.18
CA CYS A 299 -1.86 -4.22 -2.96
C CYS A 299 -1.83 -4.61 -4.45
N PHE A 300 -1.86 -5.92 -4.77
CA PHE A 300 -2.01 -6.39 -6.16
C PHE A 300 -3.32 -5.87 -6.77
N THR A 301 -4.43 -6.09 -6.06
CA THR A 301 -5.76 -5.67 -6.53
C THR A 301 -5.83 -4.16 -6.67
N VAL A 302 -5.23 -3.44 -5.71
CA VAL A 302 -5.16 -1.98 -5.72
C VAL A 302 -4.38 -1.47 -6.93
N PHE A 303 -3.21 -2.05 -7.18
CA PHE A 303 -2.41 -1.72 -8.35
C PHE A 303 -3.18 -1.99 -9.65
N ALA A 304 -3.74 -3.19 -9.81
CA ALA A 304 -4.44 -3.60 -11.03
C ALA A 304 -5.64 -2.69 -11.33
N MET A 305 -6.46 -2.38 -10.32
CA MET A 305 -7.60 -1.48 -10.48
C MET A 305 -7.16 -0.07 -10.90
N HIS A 306 -6.17 0.56 -10.24
CA HIS A 306 -5.71 1.91 -10.61
C HIS A 306 -5.26 2.00 -12.07
N ILE A 307 -4.65 0.94 -12.60
CA ILE A 307 -4.16 0.88 -13.98
C ILE A 307 -5.31 0.89 -14.98
N VAL A 308 -6.36 0.13 -14.67
CA VAL A 308 -7.56 0.12 -15.51
C VAL A 308 -8.26 1.46 -15.40
N TYR A 309 -8.39 2.04 -14.20
CA TYR A 309 -8.98 3.37 -14.00
C TYR A 309 -8.32 4.46 -14.84
N ASP A 310 -6.98 4.51 -14.86
CA ASP A 310 -6.26 5.49 -15.69
C ASP A 310 -6.48 5.24 -17.19
N SER A 311 -6.41 3.98 -17.63
CA SER A 311 -6.64 3.60 -19.03
C SER A 311 -8.07 3.92 -19.49
N ALA A 312 -9.04 3.72 -18.61
CA ALA A 312 -10.45 3.99 -18.82
C ALA A 312 -10.70 5.50 -18.92
N LYS A 313 -10.13 6.31 -18.02
CA LYS A 313 -10.20 7.79 -18.06
C LYS A 313 -9.66 8.38 -19.37
N GLN A 314 -8.67 7.72 -19.97
CA GLN A 314 -8.08 8.13 -21.25
C GLN A 314 -8.84 7.60 -22.48
N GLY A 315 -9.93 6.84 -22.30
CA GLY A 315 -10.76 6.31 -23.39
C GLY A 315 -10.11 5.21 -24.22
N LYS A 316 -9.03 4.57 -23.75
CA LYS A 316 -8.23 3.63 -24.56
C LYS A 316 -8.58 2.17 -24.23
N ALA A 317 -9.63 1.63 -24.84
CA ALA A 317 -10.05 0.23 -24.65
C ALA A 317 -8.91 -0.78 -24.92
N HIS A 318 -8.11 -0.55 -25.98
CA HIS A 318 -6.93 -1.37 -26.30
C HIS A 318 -5.86 -1.34 -25.19
N SER A 319 -5.71 -0.23 -24.47
CA SER A 319 -4.80 -0.10 -23.32
C SER A 319 -5.29 -0.95 -22.14
N ILE A 320 -6.60 -0.97 -21.89
CA ILE A 320 -7.19 -1.80 -20.83
C ILE A 320 -6.86 -3.28 -21.10
N ILE A 321 -7.10 -3.75 -22.33
CA ILE A 321 -6.84 -5.12 -22.75
C ILE A 321 -5.36 -5.50 -22.58
N ALA A 322 -4.46 -4.66 -23.10
CA ALA A 322 -3.02 -4.91 -23.04
C ALA A 322 -2.50 -4.93 -21.60
N GLN A 323 -2.95 -4.02 -20.74
CA GLN A 323 -2.52 -3.94 -19.35
C GLN A 323 -3.04 -5.13 -18.54
N LEU A 324 -4.31 -5.50 -18.68
CA LEU A 324 -4.90 -6.62 -17.97
C LEU A 324 -4.29 -7.96 -18.37
N SER A 325 -4.05 -8.17 -19.68
CA SER A 325 -3.38 -9.39 -20.18
C SER A 325 -1.95 -9.52 -19.66
N LYS A 326 -1.32 -8.40 -19.34
CA LYS A 326 0.04 -8.36 -18.80
C LYS A 326 0.06 -8.64 -17.29
N ILE A 327 -0.88 -8.08 -16.53
CA ILE A 327 -0.90 -8.11 -15.06
C ILE A 327 -1.58 -9.36 -14.51
N ILE A 328 -2.63 -9.85 -15.17
CA ILE A 328 -3.44 -10.99 -14.70
C ILE A 328 -3.31 -12.13 -15.70
N LYS A 329 -2.60 -13.19 -15.30
CA LYS A 329 -2.57 -14.46 -16.05
C LYS A 329 -3.67 -15.37 -15.51
N GLU A 330 -4.45 -15.98 -16.39
CA GLU A 330 -5.61 -16.79 -15.97
C GLU A 330 -5.18 -17.99 -15.09
N GLU A 331 -4.01 -18.57 -15.37
CA GLU A 331 -3.38 -19.65 -14.60
C GLU A 331 -2.97 -19.25 -13.18
N SER A 332 -2.79 -17.95 -12.89
CA SER A 332 -2.36 -17.49 -11.55
C SER A 332 -3.54 -17.25 -10.61
N ILE A 333 -4.77 -17.15 -11.10
CA ILE A 333 -5.95 -16.84 -10.28
C ILE A 333 -6.35 -17.99 -9.36
N THR A 334 -6.14 -19.24 -9.80
CA THR A 334 -6.42 -20.42 -8.97
C THR A 334 -5.41 -20.60 -7.82
N GLN A 335 -4.31 -19.86 -7.83
CA GLN A 335 -3.25 -19.89 -6.81
C GLN A 335 -3.33 -18.70 -5.83
N LEU A 336 -4.11 -17.66 -6.16
CA LEU A 336 -4.36 -16.52 -5.27
C LEU A 336 -5.22 -16.96 -4.08
N PRO A 337 -5.00 -16.39 -2.88
CA PRO A 337 -5.85 -16.68 -1.74
C PRO A 337 -7.25 -16.15 -2.00
N ASN A 338 -8.20 -16.90 -1.48
CA ASN A 338 -9.64 -16.76 -1.67
C ASN A 338 -10.22 -15.33 -1.61
N ASN A 339 -9.60 -14.40 -0.89
CA ASN A 339 -10.22 -13.11 -0.54
C ASN A 339 -10.31 -12.10 -1.69
N TYR A 340 -9.53 -12.25 -2.77
CA TYR A 340 -9.48 -11.27 -3.87
C TYR A 340 -9.76 -11.83 -5.26
N ASN A 341 -10.07 -13.13 -5.38
CA ASN A 341 -10.33 -13.80 -6.66
C ASN A 341 -11.51 -13.19 -7.41
N ALA A 342 -12.54 -12.72 -6.70
CA ALA A 342 -13.66 -12.00 -7.32
C ALA A 342 -13.21 -10.74 -8.07
N HIS A 343 -12.23 -10.00 -7.54
CA HIS A 343 -11.71 -8.79 -8.18
C HIS A 343 -10.87 -9.14 -9.42
N ALA A 344 -10.04 -10.18 -9.33
CA ALA A 344 -9.26 -10.67 -10.46
C ALA A 344 -10.17 -11.17 -11.60
N TYR A 345 -11.20 -11.95 -11.29
CA TYR A 345 -12.19 -12.41 -12.26
C TYR A 345 -12.99 -11.26 -12.86
N TYR A 346 -13.40 -10.27 -12.06
CA TYR A 346 -14.05 -9.07 -12.58
C TYR A 346 -13.15 -8.30 -13.56
N LEU A 347 -11.87 -8.11 -13.22
CA LEU A 347 -10.91 -7.45 -14.10
C LEU A 347 -10.69 -8.25 -15.40
N LEU A 348 -10.56 -9.57 -15.34
CA LEU A 348 -10.51 -10.38 -16.55
C LEU A 348 -11.81 -10.31 -17.37
N ALA A 349 -12.97 -10.29 -16.71
CA ALA A 349 -14.26 -10.15 -17.39
C ALA A 349 -14.34 -8.81 -18.12
N LEU A 350 -13.84 -7.73 -17.53
CA LEU A 350 -13.76 -6.42 -18.16
C LEU A 350 -12.87 -6.45 -19.41
N LYS A 351 -11.73 -7.16 -19.36
CA LYS A 351 -10.88 -7.40 -20.54
C LYS A 351 -11.68 -8.09 -21.66
N GLU A 352 -12.38 -9.18 -21.36
CA GLU A 352 -13.19 -9.91 -22.35
C GLU A 352 -14.36 -9.07 -22.88
N TYR A 353 -14.95 -8.23 -22.03
CA TYR A 353 -16.01 -7.29 -22.42
C TYR A 353 -15.50 -6.29 -23.48
N HIS A 354 -14.31 -5.71 -23.27
CA HIS A 354 -13.69 -4.81 -24.25
C HIS A 354 -13.19 -5.52 -25.53
N LEU A 355 -12.97 -6.83 -25.47
CA LEU A 355 -12.70 -7.67 -26.64
C LEU A 355 -13.98 -8.10 -27.37
N GLU A 356 -15.15 -7.68 -26.88
CA GLU A 356 -16.47 -8.13 -27.36
C GLU A 356 -16.68 -9.65 -27.26
N ASN A 357 -15.84 -10.34 -26.47
CA ASN A 357 -16.02 -11.74 -26.12
C ASN A 357 -16.99 -11.89 -24.96
N TYR A 358 -18.26 -11.60 -25.22
CA TYR A 358 -19.30 -11.59 -24.19
C TYR A 358 -19.54 -12.97 -23.55
N ALA A 359 -19.29 -14.07 -24.26
CA ALA A 359 -19.37 -15.42 -23.71
C ALA A 359 -18.27 -15.68 -22.68
N GLY A 360 -17.02 -15.33 -23.01
CA GLY A 360 -15.89 -15.38 -22.08
C GLY A 360 -16.11 -14.47 -20.86
N CYS A 361 -16.60 -13.26 -21.09
CA CYS A 361 -16.98 -12.31 -20.05
C CYS A 361 -17.99 -12.93 -19.06
N SER A 362 -19.10 -13.47 -19.56
CA SER A 362 -20.14 -14.09 -18.73
C SER A 362 -19.60 -15.25 -17.88
N SER A 363 -18.79 -16.12 -18.47
CA SER A 363 -18.13 -17.24 -17.77
C SER A 363 -17.26 -16.76 -16.60
N LEU A 364 -16.46 -15.72 -16.81
CA LEU A 364 -15.60 -15.13 -15.78
C LEU A 364 -16.41 -14.44 -14.68
N LEU A 365 -17.50 -13.76 -15.01
CA LEU A 365 -18.38 -13.12 -14.02
C LEU A 365 -19.04 -14.16 -13.12
N ILE A 366 -19.49 -15.30 -13.66
CA ILE A 366 -20.05 -16.41 -12.87
C ILE A 366 -19.00 -16.94 -11.88
N LYS A 367 -17.76 -17.18 -12.33
CA LYS A 367 -16.64 -17.58 -11.45
C LYS A 367 -16.35 -16.54 -10.37
N GLY A 368 -16.41 -15.24 -10.72
CA GLY A 368 -16.21 -14.15 -9.77
C GLY A 368 -17.24 -14.13 -8.64
N ARG A 369 -18.51 -14.46 -8.92
CA ARG A 369 -19.60 -14.48 -7.93
C ARG A 369 -19.52 -15.64 -6.94
N SER A 370 -18.97 -16.78 -7.36
CA SER A 370 -18.83 -17.95 -6.51
C SER A 370 -17.65 -17.85 -5.55
N CYS A 371 -16.76 -16.86 -5.75
CA CYS A 371 -15.65 -16.60 -4.84
C CYS A 371 -16.14 -16.07 -3.49
N PRO A 372 -15.52 -16.49 -2.37
CA PRO A 372 -15.80 -15.90 -1.07
C PRO A 372 -15.31 -14.44 -1.03
N ILE A 373 -16.14 -13.54 -0.50
CA ILE A 373 -15.85 -12.11 -0.46
C ILE A 373 -16.14 -11.58 0.94
N ASN A 374 -15.19 -10.81 1.47
CA ASN A 374 -15.37 -10.13 2.75
C ASN A 374 -16.50 -9.09 2.65
N PRO A 375 -17.31 -8.88 3.70
CA PRO A 375 -18.38 -7.90 3.67
C PRO A 375 -17.93 -6.47 3.29
N ALA A 376 -16.70 -6.09 3.64
CA ALA A 376 -16.11 -4.81 3.28
C ALA A 376 -15.89 -4.66 1.76
N SER A 377 -15.53 -5.76 1.10
CA SER A 377 -15.23 -5.83 -0.34
C SER A 377 -16.43 -6.26 -1.19
N ALA A 378 -17.62 -6.39 -0.57
CA ALA A 378 -18.82 -6.87 -1.26
C ALA A 378 -19.29 -5.97 -2.41
N TRP A 379 -18.79 -4.72 -2.47
CA TRP A 379 -19.03 -3.79 -3.58
C TRP A 379 -18.68 -4.40 -4.95
N ILE A 380 -17.68 -5.30 -5.01
CA ILE A 380 -17.28 -5.98 -6.26
C ILE A 380 -18.39 -6.89 -6.82
N LEU A 381 -19.29 -7.41 -5.99
CA LEU A 381 -20.43 -8.20 -6.45
C LEU A 381 -21.43 -7.34 -7.24
N PHE A 382 -21.56 -6.07 -6.88
CA PHE A 382 -22.43 -5.13 -7.58
C PHE A 382 -21.84 -4.83 -8.96
N GLU A 383 -20.53 -4.56 -9.04
CA GLU A 383 -19.79 -4.42 -10.30
C GLU A 383 -19.94 -5.63 -11.21
N ILE A 384 -19.76 -6.84 -10.68
CA ILE A 384 -19.91 -8.10 -11.42
C ILE A 384 -21.35 -8.28 -11.95
N THR A 385 -22.35 -7.91 -11.14
CA THR A 385 -23.77 -8.02 -11.52
C THR A 385 -24.12 -7.00 -12.60
N LEU A 386 -23.65 -5.76 -12.47
CA LEU A 386 -23.89 -4.69 -13.43
C LEU A 386 -23.20 -4.95 -14.77
N LEU A 387 -21.96 -5.44 -14.77
CA LEU A 387 -21.27 -5.85 -15.99
C LEU A 387 -21.95 -7.05 -16.65
N SER A 388 -22.53 -7.97 -15.87
CA SER A 388 -23.30 -9.09 -16.42
C SER A 388 -24.58 -8.64 -17.11
N LEU A 389 -25.29 -7.65 -16.53
CA LEU A 389 -26.46 -7.06 -17.17
C LEU A 389 -26.11 -6.48 -18.55
N LEU A 390 -25.01 -5.72 -18.64
CA LEU A 390 -24.52 -5.20 -19.92
C LEU A 390 -24.15 -6.31 -20.90
N THR A 391 -23.43 -7.33 -20.41
CA THR A 391 -23.02 -8.48 -21.22
C THR A 391 -24.24 -9.23 -21.78
N MET A 392 -25.28 -9.44 -20.97
CA MET A 392 -26.52 -10.10 -21.39
C MET A 392 -27.27 -9.29 -22.45
N LEU A 393 -27.30 -7.96 -22.32
CA LEU A 393 -27.90 -7.09 -23.33
C LEU A 393 -27.22 -7.23 -24.69
N HIS A 394 -25.89 -7.26 -24.71
CA HIS A 394 -25.10 -7.47 -25.93
C HIS A 394 -25.26 -8.88 -26.52
N ARG A 395 -25.57 -9.89 -25.69
CA ARG A 395 -25.85 -11.26 -26.14
C ARG A 395 -27.31 -11.53 -26.48
N HIS A 396 -28.18 -10.53 -26.34
CA HIS A 396 -29.64 -10.69 -26.50
C HIS A 396 -30.26 -11.70 -25.52
N GLU A 397 -29.65 -11.89 -24.34
CA GLU A 397 -30.05 -12.86 -23.31
C GLU A 397 -31.06 -12.24 -22.29
N TYR A 398 -32.12 -11.62 -22.80
CA TYR A 398 -33.01 -10.77 -22.00
C TYR A 398 -33.77 -11.49 -20.88
N LEU A 399 -34.06 -12.78 -21.07
CA LEU A 399 -34.78 -13.62 -20.09
C LEU A 399 -34.07 -13.69 -18.72
N TYR A 400 -32.77 -13.41 -18.66
CA TYR A 400 -31.98 -13.48 -17.44
C TYR A 400 -31.77 -12.12 -16.77
N ILE A 401 -32.18 -11.01 -17.40
CA ILE A 401 -32.01 -9.65 -16.86
C ILE A 401 -32.77 -9.48 -15.55
N GLU A 402 -34.00 -9.99 -15.47
CA GLU A 402 -34.79 -9.91 -14.23
C GLU A 402 -34.12 -10.68 -13.08
N HIS A 403 -33.50 -11.83 -13.38
CA HIS A 403 -32.74 -12.59 -12.40
C HIS A 403 -31.58 -11.78 -11.83
N GLU A 404 -30.78 -11.13 -12.68
CA GLU A 404 -29.66 -10.28 -12.27
C GLU A 404 -30.12 -9.06 -11.45
N ILE A 405 -31.22 -8.42 -11.84
CA ILE A 405 -31.81 -7.32 -11.07
C ILE A 405 -32.23 -7.79 -9.67
N ASN A 406 -32.86 -8.97 -9.58
CA ASN A 406 -33.27 -9.54 -8.31
C ASN A 406 -32.07 -9.97 -7.46
N LEU A 407 -31.01 -10.48 -8.07
CA LEU A 407 -29.75 -10.78 -7.39
C LEU A 407 -29.12 -9.52 -6.80
N LEU A 408 -29.08 -8.43 -7.58
CA LEU A 408 -28.55 -7.13 -7.13
C LEU A 408 -29.33 -6.60 -5.91
N ARG A 409 -30.65 -6.72 -5.93
CA ARG A 409 -31.52 -6.39 -4.78
C ARG A 409 -31.20 -7.24 -3.55
N ARG A 410 -30.99 -8.55 -3.71
CA ARG A 410 -30.58 -9.42 -2.59
C ARG A 410 -29.24 -9.00 -2.02
N TYR A 411 -28.28 -8.58 -2.85
CA TYR A 411 -27.00 -8.07 -2.37
C TYR A 411 -27.16 -6.75 -1.59
N PHE A 412 -28.01 -5.82 -2.02
CA PHE A 412 -28.28 -4.60 -1.24
C PHE A 412 -28.77 -4.91 0.17
N VAL A 413 -29.70 -5.87 0.28
CA VAL A 413 -30.25 -6.30 1.57
C VAL A 413 -29.18 -7.02 2.40
N LYS A 414 -28.49 -8.02 1.82
CA LYS A 414 -27.50 -8.85 2.51
C LYS A 414 -26.34 -8.02 3.07
N TYR A 415 -25.84 -7.07 2.29
CA TYR A 415 -24.66 -6.26 2.65
C TYR A 415 -25.01 -4.91 3.28
N LYS A 416 -26.31 -4.60 3.48
CA LYS A 416 -26.80 -3.36 4.09
C LYS A 416 -26.22 -2.11 3.41
N ILE A 417 -26.26 -2.08 2.09
CA ILE A 417 -25.80 -0.93 1.31
C ILE A 417 -26.73 0.27 1.58
N GLU A 418 -26.15 1.46 1.60
CA GLU A 418 -26.89 2.70 1.86
C GLU A 418 -28.02 2.95 0.86
N ALA A 419 -29.12 3.51 1.35
CA ALA A 419 -30.28 3.84 0.53
C ALA A 419 -29.96 4.79 -0.64
N ALA A 420 -28.92 5.64 -0.50
CA ALA A 420 -28.46 6.53 -1.56
C ALA A 420 -27.98 5.76 -2.80
N HIS A 421 -27.13 4.74 -2.63
CA HIS A 421 -26.67 3.88 -3.73
C HIS A 421 -27.82 3.09 -4.39
N ILE A 422 -28.81 2.67 -3.59
CA ILE A 422 -30.02 2.00 -4.11
C ILE A 422 -30.84 2.97 -4.97
N LYS A 423 -31.00 4.22 -4.51
CA LYS A 423 -31.71 5.26 -5.27
C LYS A 423 -31.02 5.55 -6.61
N ALA A 424 -29.69 5.63 -6.62
CA ALA A 424 -28.90 5.86 -7.83
C ALA A 424 -29.05 4.76 -8.90
N LEU A 425 -29.37 3.53 -8.49
CA LEU A 425 -29.57 2.39 -9.38
C LEU A 425 -31.01 2.22 -9.88
N ASN A 426 -31.99 2.86 -9.23
CA ASN A 426 -33.40 2.79 -9.66
C ASN A 426 -33.63 3.28 -11.10
N PRO A 427 -32.99 4.37 -11.58
CA PRO A 427 -33.06 4.77 -12.98
C PRO A 427 -32.61 3.66 -13.94
N LEU A 428 -31.51 2.96 -13.62
CA LEU A 428 -31.03 1.84 -14.43
C LEU A 428 -32.06 0.70 -14.47
N PHE A 429 -32.66 0.34 -13.34
CA PHE A 429 -33.71 -0.69 -13.32
C PHE A 429 -34.94 -0.31 -14.14
N LYS A 430 -35.35 0.96 -14.09
CA LYS A 430 -36.46 1.46 -14.91
C LYS A 430 -36.12 1.33 -16.40
N THR A 431 -34.93 1.78 -16.78
CA THR A 431 -34.46 1.70 -18.16
C THR A 431 -34.35 0.25 -18.65
N LEU A 432 -33.85 -0.67 -17.83
CA LEU A 432 -33.75 -2.09 -18.18
C LEU A 432 -35.12 -2.74 -18.41
N ARG A 433 -36.15 -2.35 -17.64
CA ARG A 433 -37.53 -2.81 -17.87
C ARG A 433 -38.15 -2.22 -19.14
N GLU A 434 -37.84 -0.96 -19.45
CA GLU A 434 -38.32 -0.31 -20.67
C GLU A 434 -37.57 -0.80 -21.92
N PHE A 435 -36.36 -1.33 -21.75
CA PHE A 435 -35.53 -1.86 -22.83
C PHE A 435 -36.21 -3.00 -23.60
N GLU A 436 -36.99 -3.86 -22.94
CA GLU A 436 -37.77 -4.90 -23.62
C GLU A 436 -38.71 -4.35 -24.70
N LYS A 437 -39.16 -3.09 -24.53
CA LYS A 437 -40.07 -2.41 -25.45
C LYS A 437 -39.35 -1.53 -26.47
N THR A 438 -38.24 -0.91 -26.07
CA THR A 438 -37.57 0.12 -26.87
C THR A 438 -36.32 -0.38 -27.58
N GLN A 439 -35.69 -1.44 -27.07
CA GLN A 439 -34.39 -1.98 -27.51
C GLN A 439 -33.29 -0.91 -27.62
N ASP A 440 -33.44 0.21 -26.91
CA ASP A 440 -32.57 1.38 -27.00
C ASP A 440 -31.36 1.23 -26.08
N MET A 441 -30.25 0.74 -26.64
CA MET A 441 -29.00 0.53 -25.91
C MET A 441 -28.38 1.85 -25.44
N CYS A 442 -28.62 2.96 -26.14
CA CYS A 442 -28.14 4.29 -25.74
C CYS A 442 -28.78 4.73 -24.42
N ARG A 443 -30.07 4.45 -24.20
CA ARG A 443 -30.72 4.73 -22.91
C ARG A 443 -30.11 3.96 -21.76
N VAL A 444 -29.84 2.67 -21.96
CA VAL A 444 -29.20 1.84 -20.92
C VAL A 444 -27.82 2.38 -20.60
N LYS A 445 -27.03 2.72 -21.63
CA LYS A 445 -25.71 3.33 -21.48
C LYS A 445 -25.75 4.63 -20.67
N ASN A 446 -26.68 5.54 -20.99
CA ASN A 446 -26.88 6.78 -20.25
C ASN A 446 -27.25 6.52 -18.78
N ALA A 447 -28.05 5.48 -18.51
CA ALA A 447 -28.38 5.11 -17.14
C ALA A 447 -27.17 4.54 -16.37
N VAL A 448 -26.29 3.77 -17.02
CA VAL A 448 -25.03 3.30 -16.43
C VAL A 448 -24.08 4.45 -16.12
N ASN A 449 -23.96 5.45 -17.01
CA ASN A 449 -23.14 6.63 -16.76
C ASN A 449 -23.61 7.40 -15.52
N ARG A 450 -24.93 7.57 -15.35
CA ARG A 450 -25.51 8.19 -14.13
C ARG A 450 -25.21 7.39 -12.87
N VAL A 451 -25.34 6.06 -12.92
CA VAL A 451 -24.95 5.19 -11.79
C VAL A 451 -23.49 5.41 -11.43
N CYS A 452 -22.61 5.47 -12.44
CA CYS A 452 -21.20 5.73 -12.23
C CYS A 452 -20.91 7.08 -11.59
N GLU A 453 -21.56 8.15 -12.05
CA GLU A 453 -21.42 9.49 -11.47
C GLU A 453 -21.89 9.54 -10.01
N GLU A 454 -23.03 8.90 -9.71
CA GLU A 454 -23.67 8.98 -8.39
C GLU A 454 -23.07 8.03 -7.35
N THR A 455 -22.62 6.83 -7.75
CA THR A 455 -22.13 5.79 -6.81
C THR A 455 -20.66 5.46 -6.95
N GLY A 456 -20.04 5.86 -8.05
CA GLY A 456 -18.70 5.42 -8.43
C GLY A 456 -18.57 3.95 -8.79
N LEU A 457 -19.68 3.23 -8.99
CA LEU A 457 -19.67 1.89 -9.56
C LEU A 457 -19.54 1.97 -11.08
N MET A 458 -19.08 0.92 -11.74
CA MET A 458 -18.94 0.85 -13.19
C MET A 458 -18.02 1.94 -13.78
N LYS A 459 -17.22 2.62 -12.95
CA LYS A 459 -16.29 3.67 -13.43
C LYS A 459 -15.30 3.16 -14.46
N LEU A 460 -14.98 1.86 -14.44
CA LEU A 460 -14.10 1.23 -15.43
C LEU A 460 -14.76 1.01 -16.80
N ILE A 461 -16.09 1.12 -16.87
CA ILE A 461 -16.91 0.89 -18.06
C ILE A 461 -17.49 2.22 -18.58
N ALA A 462 -17.87 3.13 -17.68
CA ALA A 462 -18.55 4.38 -17.99
C ALA A 462 -17.70 5.41 -18.76
N THR A 463 -16.38 5.26 -18.81
CA THR A 463 -15.48 6.24 -19.48
C THR A 463 -15.22 5.95 -20.96
N ALA A 464 -15.81 4.90 -21.53
CA ALA A 464 -15.79 4.68 -22.98
C ALA A 464 -16.94 5.45 -23.65
N THR A 465 -16.76 6.77 -23.86
CA THR A 465 -17.17 7.55 -25.06
C THR A 465 -17.19 9.05 -24.79
N VAL A 466 -16.18 9.77 -25.29
CA VAL A 466 -16.49 10.91 -26.18
C VAL A 466 -16.73 10.26 -27.55
N PRO A 467 -17.81 10.57 -28.27
CA PRO A 467 -17.97 10.06 -29.63
C PRO A 467 -16.84 10.63 -30.49
N GLU A 468 -16.01 9.77 -31.06
CA GLU A 468 -15.33 10.08 -32.31
C GLU A 468 -16.41 10.15 -33.41
N SER A 469 -17.03 11.32 -33.52
CA SER A 469 -17.73 11.81 -34.69
C SER A 469 -17.53 13.32 -34.64
N ILE A 470 -16.76 13.94 -35.53
CA ILE A 470 -17.09 14.07 -36.94
C ILE A 470 -15.78 14.15 -37.74
N SER A 471 -15.49 13.12 -38.55
CA SER A 471 -14.75 13.29 -39.78
C SER A 471 -15.72 13.80 -40.84
N HIS A 472 -15.55 15.05 -41.26
CA HIS A 472 -15.97 15.53 -42.57
C HIS A 472 -14.73 15.77 -43.40
#